data_AF-A0A1U0XD53-F1
#
_entry.id   AF-A0A1U0XD53-F1
#
_cell.length_a   1.000
_cell.length_b   1.000
_cell.length_c   1.000
_cell.angle_alpha   90.00
_cell.angle_beta   90.00
_cell.angle_gamma   90.00
#
_symmetry.space_group_name_H-M   'P 1'
#
loop_
_entity.id
_entity.type
_entity.pdbx_description
1 polymer ?
#
loop_
_entity_poly.entity_id
_entity_poly.type
_entity_poly.pdbx_seq_one_letter_code
_entity_poly.pdbx_strand_id
1 'polypeptide(L)'
;MHRMIENADTYLQDAVTMGSVLPSRDPEGRARLLALNNAGGFLMYLHMHETPYDMAAVLRDYERDMILPALELYTFGLLNGTAMYEAFLERNER
;
A
#
# COMPACT_ATOMS: atom_id res chain seq x y z
N MET A 1 -1.97 15.92 -0.49
CA MET A 1 -1.22 14.68 -0.19
C MET A 1 -0.90 14.52 1.29
N HIS A 2 -0.33 15.53 1.98
CA HIS A 2 0.02 15.43 3.41
C HIS A 2 -1.14 14.94 4.28
N ARG A 3 -2.32 15.58 4.19
CA ARG A 3 -3.53 15.12 4.91
C ARG A 3 -4.00 13.70 4.55
N MET A 4 -3.79 13.24 3.32
CA MET A 4 -4.17 11.86 2.95
C MET A 4 -3.24 10.85 3.62
N ILE A 5 -1.95 11.19 3.75
CA ILE A 5 -0.96 10.34 4.44
C ILE A 5 -1.25 10.33 5.94
N GLU A 6 -1.53 11.49 6.55
CA GLU A 6 -1.94 11.58 7.97
C GLU A 6 -3.19 10.75 8.27
N ASN A 7 -4.21 10.84 7.41
CA ASN A 7 -5.41 10.02 7.55
C ASN A 7 -5.09 8.52 7.41
N ALA A 8 -4.28 8.14 6.43
CA ALA A 8 -3.88 6.75 6.23
C ALA A 8 -3.11 6.20 7.44
N ASP A 9 -2.22 6.99 8.04
CA ASP A 9 -1.52 6.61 9.27
C ASP A 9 -2.49 6.36 10.42
N THR A 10 -3.44 7.28 10.64
CA THR A 10 -4.47 7.13 11.67
C THR A 10 -5.28 5.84 11.49
N TYR A 11 -5.81 5.59 10.29
CA TYR A 11 -6.59 4.39 10.02
C TYR A 11 -5.77 3.10 10.14
N LEU A 12 -4.49 3.12 9.76
CA LEU A 12 -3.60 1.96 9.93
C LEU A 12 -3.32 1.69 11.41
N GLN A 13 -3.17 2.72 12.24
CA GLN A 13 -2.98 2.57 13.68
C GLN A 13 -4.24 2.02 14.37
N ASP A 14 -5.43 2.48 13.96
CA ASP A 14 -6.70 1.89 14.42
C ASP A 14 -6.78 0.40 14.05
N ALA A 15 -6.42 0.06 12.80
CA ALA A 15 -6.41 -1.32 12.32
C ALA A 15 -5.40 -2.22 13.05
N VAL A 16 -4.24 -1.67 13.46
CA VAL A 16 -3.27 -2.33 14.34
C VAL A 16 -3.87 -2.57 15.72
N THR A 17 -4.55 -1.58 16.29
CA THR A 17 -5.22 -1.70 17.60
C THR A 17 -6.30 -2.77 17.58
N MET A 18 -7.04 -2.91 16.47
CA MET A 18 -8.03 -3.97 16.27
C MET A 18 -7.42 -5.35 15.97
N GLY A 19 -6.11 -5.45 15.74
CA GLY A 19 -5.41 -6.70 15.41
C GLY A 19 -5.57 -7.17 13.95
N SER A 20 -6.09 -6.30 13.07
CA SER A 20 -6.27 -6.60 11.65
C SER A 20 -5.05 -6.28 10.76
N VAL A 21 -4.11 -5.48 11.28
CA VAL A 21 -2.87 -5.08 10.60
C VAL A 21 -1.69 -5.27 11.55
N LEU A 22 -0.54 -5.70 11.04
CA LEU A 22 0.68 -5.87 11.84
C LEU A 22 1.21 -4.52 12.36
N PRO A 23 1.81 -4.46 13.56
CA PRO A 23 2.53 -3.27 13.99
C PRO A 23 3.70 -2.94 13.03
N SER A 24 4.05 -1.65 12.91
CA SER A 24 5.20 -1.19 12.12
C SER A 24 6.27 -0.63 13.03
N ARG A 25 7.54 -0.81 12.65
CA ARG A 25 8.66 -0.07 13.25
C ARG A 25 8.61 1.43 12.92
N ASP A 26 8.11 1.77 11.73
CA ASP A 26 7.91 3.14 11.25
C ASP A 26 6.49 3.28 10.69
N PRO A 27 5.49 3.62 11.53
CA PRO A 27 4.10 3.76 11.11
C PRO A 27 3.88 4.84 10.05
N GLU A 28 4.48 6.02 10.24
CA GLU A 28 4.34 7.16 9.33
C GLU A 28 4.98 6.83 7.97
N GLY A 29 6.18 6.26 7.96
CA GLY A 29 6.85 5.82 6.74
C GLY A 29 6.04 4.75 5.99
N ARG A 30 5.45 3.79 6.71
CA ARG A 30 4.57 2.78 6.10
C ARG A 30 3.32 3.41 5.49
N ALA A 31 2.66 4.32 6.20
CA ALA A 31 1.46 5.02 5.70
C ALA A 31 1.78 5.83 4.44
N ARG A 32 2.92 6.54 4.45
CA ARG A 32 3.42 7.31 3.30
C ARG A 32 3.67 6.42 2.09
N LEU A 33 4.37 5.30 2.28
CA LEU A 33 4.67 4.34 1.20
C LEU A 33 3.38 3.77 0.59
N LEU A 34 2.47 3.27 1.44
CA LEU A 34 1.20 2.67 0.98
C LEU A 34 0.31 3.69 0.27
N ALA A 35 0.19 4.91 0.80
CA ALA A 35 -0.63 5.95 0.19
C ALA A 35 -0.10 6.34 -1.20
N LEU A 36 1.21 6.49 -1.35
CA LEU A 36 1.83 6.84 -2.63
C LEU A 36 1.73 5.70 -3.64
N ASN A 37 2.01 4.47 -3.22
CA ASN A 37 1.98 3.32 -4.11
C ASN A 37 0.56 3.03 -4.63
N ASN A 38 -0.44 3.06 -3.75
CA ASN A 38 -1.83 2.79 -4.14
C ASN A 38 -2.44 3.95 -4.94
N ALA A 39 -2.23 5.21 -4.53
CA ALA A 39 -2.75 6.35 -5.29
C ALA A 39 -2.07 6.46 -6.66
N GLY A 40 -0.75 6.31 -6.73
CA GLY A 40 -0.01 6.30 -7.99
C GLY A 40 -0.42 5.13 -8.88
N GLY A 41 -0.52 3.92 -8.32
CA GLY A 41 -0.97 2.73 -9.02
C GLY A 41 -2.36 2.88 -9.62
N PHE A 42 -3.33 3.38 -8.85
CA PHE A 42 -4.67 3.65 -9.35
C PHE A 42 -4.70 4.71 -10.46
N LEU A 43 -3.97 5.82 -10.30
CA LEU A 43 -3.91 6.87 -11.33
C LEU A 43 -3.27 6.36 -12.63
N MET A 44 -2.25 5.50 -12.52
CA MET A 44 -1.65 4.86 -13.70
C MET A 44 -2.61 3.86 -14.34
N TYR A 45 -3.30 3.04 -13.55
CA TYR A 45 -4.32 2.11 -14.06
C TYR A 45 -5.43 2.86 -14.80
N LEU A 46 -5.95 3.93 -14.21
CA LEU A 46 -6.93 4.81 -14.82
C LEU A 46 -6.43 5.37 -16.15
N HIS A 47 -5.19 5.86 -16.19
CA HIS A 47 -4.61 6.45 -17.41
C HIS A 47 -4.49 5.43 -18.56
N MET A 48 -4.26 4.15 -18.24
CA MET A 48 -4.08 3.07 -19.22
C MET A 48 -5.37 2.31 -19.55
N HIS A 49 -6.48 2.60 -18.88
CA HIS A 49 -7.74 1.89 -19.04
C HIS A 49 -8.34 2.10 -20.45
N GLU A 50 -9.07 1.11 -20.98
CA GLU A 50 -9.72 1.21 -22.31
C GLU A 50 -10.77 2.33 -22.36
N THR A 51 -11.46 2.56 -21.24
CA THR A 51 -12.52 3.57 -21.09
C THR A 51 -12.21 4.52 -19.92
N PRO A 52 -11.18 5.39 -20.03
CA PRO A 52 -10.66 6.16 -18.91
C PRO A 52 -11.61 7.25 -18.41
N TYR A 53 -12.71 7.54 -19.11
CA TYR A 53 -13.73 8.50 -18.69
C TYR A 53 -14.94 7.84 -18.01
N ASP A 54 -15.05 6.50 -18.08
CA ASP A 54 -16.06 5.73 -17.35
C ASP A 54 -15.46 5.24 -16.02
N MET A 55 -15.54 6.08 -14.99
CA MET A 55 -15.02 5.74 -13.65
C MET A 55 -15.64 4.47 -13.08
N ALA A 56 -16.90 4.17 -13.42
CA ALA A 56 -17.56 2.97 -12.91
C ALA A 56 -16.96 1.71 -13.55
N ALA A 57 -16.63 1.74 -14.84
CA ALA A 57 -15.86 0.67 -15.48
C ALA A 57 -14.47 0.53 -14.87
N VAL A 58 -13.72 1.64 -14.77
CA VAL A 58 -12.36 1.64 -14.22
C VAL A 58 -12.31 1.03 -12.82
N LEU A 59 -13.23 1.41 -11.93
CA LEU A 59 -13.24 0.89 -10.56
C LEU A 59 -13.56 -0.60 -10.50
N ARG A 60 -14.50 -1.08 -11.32
CA ARG A 60 -14.84 -2.52 -11.38
C ARG A 60 -13.67 -3.35 -11.90
N ASP A 61 -13.01 -2.87 -12.95
CA ASP A 61 -11.88 -3.57 -13.56
C ASP A 61 -10.64 -3.51 -12.64
N TYR A 62 -10.39 -2.37 -11.98
CA TYR A 62 -9.34 -2.24 -10.97
C TYR A 62 -9.57 -3.19 -9.79
N GLU A 63 -10.81 -3.28 -9.29
CA GLU A 63 -11.18 -4.22 -8.23
C GLU A 63 -10.84 -5.67 -8.63
N ARG A 64 -11.31 -6.09 -9.80
CA ARG A 64 -11.09 -7.44 -10.34
C ARG A 64 -9.61 -7.75 -10.48
N ASP A 65 -8.83 -6.81 -11.01
CA ASP A 65 -7.45 -7.05 -11.41
C ASP A 65 -6.48 -6.93 -10.23
N MET A 66 -6.77 -6.06 -9.25
CA MET A 66 -5.81 -5.68 -8.21
C MET A 66 -6.11 -6.25 -6.82
N ILE A 67 -7.36 -6.57 -6.47
CA ILE A 67 -7.66 -6.99 -5.08
C ILE A 67 -6.94 -8.28 -4.70
N LEU A 68 -7.08 -9.35 -5.50
CA LEU A 68 -6.53 -10.64 -5.12
C LEU A 68 -4.98 -10.63 -5.03
N PRO A 69 -4.24 -10.06 -6.00
CA PRO A 69 -2.78 -9.92 -5.89
C PRO A 69 -2.35 -9.03 -4.72
N ALA A 70 -3.09 -7.95 -4.43
CA ALA A 70 -2.78 -7.09 -3.29
C ALA A 70 -2.96 -7.83 -1.96
N LEU A 71 -4.03 -8.63 -1.82
CA LEU A 71 -4.27 -9.44 -0.63
C LEU A 71 -3.20 -10.51 -0.44
N GLU A 72 -2.77 -11.19 -1.51
CA GLU A 72 -1.65 -12.13 -1.47
C GLU A 72 -0.39 -11.45 -0.94
N LEU A 73 -0.02 -10.31 -1.55
CA LEU A 73 1.15 -9.55 -1.17
C LEU A 73 1.10 -9.04 0.28
N TYR A 74 -0.04 -8.51 0.72
CA TYR A 74 -0.20 -7.99 2.09
C TYR A 74 -0.26 -9.09 3.14
N THR A 75 -0.63 -10.32 2.77
CA THR A 75 -0.71 -11.46 3.69
C THR A 75 0.62 -12.20 3.79
N PHE A 76 1.26 -12.48 2.66
CA PHE A 76 2.42 -13.36 2.59
C PHE A 76 3.74 -12.63 2.34
N GLY A 77 3.69 -11.35 1.93
CA GLY A 77 4.87 -10.62 1.48
C GLY A 77 5.34 -11.05 0.09
N LEU A 78 6.33 -10.33 -0.44
CA LEU A 78 6.96 -10.62 -1.74
C LEU A 78 8.32 -11.32 -1.60
N LEU A 79 9.10 -10.90 -0.61
CA LEU A 79 10.48 -11.34 -0.45
C LEU A 79 10.54 -12.64 0.36
N ASN A 80 11.42 -13.55 -0.05
CA ASN A 80 11.68 -14.80 0.66
C ASN A 80 12.64 -14.59 1.84
N GLY A 81 12.20 -13.84 2.86
CA GLY A 81 12.94 -13.55 4.09
C GLY A 81 13.31 -12.08 4.30
N THR A 82 14.07 -11.80 5.37
CA THR A 82 14.35 -10.44 5.87
C THR A 82 15.71 -9.88 5.46
N ALA A 83 16.57 -10.66 4.80
CA ALA A 83 17.97 -10.29 4.53
C ALA A 83 18.14 -8.92 3.87
N MET A 84 17.30 -8.58 2.88
CA MET A 84 17.33 -7.25 2.24
C MET A 84 16.89 -6.14 3.19
N TYR A 85 15.87 -6.38 4.02
CA TYR A 85 15.40 -5.40 5.00
C TYR A 85 16.48 -5.12 6.05
N GLU A 86 17.10 -6.16 6.60
CA GLU A 86 18.16 -6.07 7.61
C GLU A 86 19.38 -5.30 7.08
N ALA A 87 19.83 -5.61 5.85
CA ALA A 87 20.97 -4.92 5.24
C ALA A 87 20.75 -3.40 5.08
N PHE A 88 19.53 -2.98 4.72
CA PHE A 88 19.19 -1.56 4.61
C PHE A 88 18.98 -0.91 5.98
N LEU A 89 18.45 -1.64 6.95
CA LEU A 89 18.27 -1.15 8.31
C LEU A 89 19.63 -0.86 8.95
N GLU A 90 20.56 -1.81 8.90
CA GLU A 90 21.93 -1.63 9.40
C GLU A 90 22.68 -0.48 8.72
N ARG A 91 22.37 -0.20 7.45
CA ARG A 91 22.98 0.92 6.72
C ARG A 91 22.42 2.27 7.18
N ASN A 92 21.13 2.36 7.49
CA ASN A 92 20.49 3.60 7.91
C ASN A 92 20.73 3.95 9.39
N GLU A 93 21.07 2.96 10.22
CA GLU A 93 21.38 3.15 11.65
C GLU A 93 22.84 3.53 11.92
N ARG A 94 23.70 3.56 10.89
CA ARG A 94 25.10 4.03 10.96
C ARG A 94 25.21 5.50 10.58
#